data_AF-A0AAR2JYJ4-F1
#
_entry.id   AF-A0AAR2JYJ4-F1
#
_cell.length_a   1.000
_cell.length_b   1.000
_cell.length_c   1.000
_cell.angle_alpha   90.00
_cell.angle_beta   90.00
_cell.angle_gamma   90.00
#
_symmetry.space_group_name_H-M   'P 1'
#
loop_
_entity.id
_entity.type
_entity.pdbx_description
1 polymer ?
#
loop_
_entity_poly.entity_id
_entity_poly.type
_entity_poly.pdbx_seq_one_letter_code
_entity_poly.pdbx_strand_id
1 'polypeptide(L)'
;MEVESFVSRTLELLQEERKAEIEETRAWQQNLSLKNLQQKGVCLLKLQIGSQRTGMHGRLLVAFEPRKSIGPPVLPSNSFGPELS
;
A
#
# COMPACT_ATOMS: atom_id res chain seq x y z
N MET A 1 35.14 4.16 14.31
CA MET A 1 34.28 4.57 15.44
C MET A 1 33.23 5.61 15.08
N GLU A 2 33.53 6.76 14.44
CA GLU A 2 32.46 7.74 14.09
C GLU A 2 31.43 7.20 13.10
N VAL A 3 31.88 6.51 12.04
CA VAL A 3 30.98 5.89 11.05
C VAL A 3 30.12 4.79 11.69
N GLU A 4 30.69 3.98 12.59
CA GLU A 4 29.94 2.91 13.27
C GLU A 4 28.86 3.48 14.20
N SER A 5 29.18 4.56 14.93
CA SER A 5 28.22 5.29 15.76
C SER A 5 27.10 5.89 14.92
N PHE A 6 27.45 6.55 13.81
CA PHE A 6 26.47 7.11 12.86
C PHE A 6 25.54 6.02 12.31
N VAL A 7 26.09 4.91 11.79
CA VAL A 7 25.30 3.81 11.23
C VAL A 7 24.39 3.19 12.28
N SER A 8 24.90 2.96 13.49
CA SER A 8 24.09 2.41 14.59
C SER A 8 22.94 3.33 14.93
N ARG A 9 23.20 4.63 15.04
CA ARG A 9 22.17 5.63 15.32
C ARG A 9 21.14 5.74 14.20
N THR A 10 21.57 5.73 12.93
CA THR A 10 20.65 5.75 11.79
C THR A 10 19.78 4.51 11.76
N LEU A 11 20.32 3.32 12.08
CA LEU A 11 19.55 2.09 12.14
C LEU A 11 18.47 2.15 13.23
N GLU A 12 18.80 2.67 14.42
CA GLU A 12 17.82 2.89 15.49
C GLU A 12 16.68 3.79 15.04
N LEU A 13 17.01 4.92 14.39
CA LEU A 13 16.00 5.86 13.90
C LEU A 13 15.08 5.24 12.85
N LEU A 14 15.64 4.51 11.88
CA LEU A 14 14.85 3.80 10.85
C LEU A 14 13.92 2.75 11.47
N GLN A 15 14.37 2.06 12.52
CA GLN A 15 13.52 1.11 13.24
C GLN A 15 12.36 1.82 13.95
N GLU A 16 12.59 3.00 14.50
CA GLU A 16 11.55 3.79 15.15
C GLU A 16 10.52 4.33 14.14
N GLU A 17 10.98 4.87 13.02
CA GLU A 17 10.12 5.31 11.91
C GLU A 17 9.24 4.17 11.41
N ARG A 18 9.84 2.99 11.20
CA ARG A 18 9.10 1.80 10.76
C ARG A 18 8.04 1.37 11.78
N LYS A 19 8.33 1.42 13.08
CA LYS A 19 7.34 1.07 14.12
C LYS A 19 6.18 2.05 14.10
N ALA A 20 6.47 3.36 14.05
CA ALA A 20 5.44 4.40 13.99
C ALA A 20 4.53 4.23 12.76
N GLU A 21 5.09 3.95 11.58
CA GLU A 21 4.33 3.69 10.35
C GLU A 21 3.40 2.47 10.48
N ILE A 22 3.90 1.38 11.07
CA ILE A 22 3.10 0.16 11.30
C ILE A 22 1.97 0.42 12.30
N GLU A 23 2.24 1.13 13.38
CA GLU A 23 1.25 1.45 14.41
C GLU A 23 0.14 2.36 13.88
N GLU A 24 0.49 3.40 13.13
CA GLU A 24 -0.48 4.27 12.45
C GLU A 24 -1.37 3.48 11.49
N THR A 25 -0.74 2.67 10.63
CA THR A 25 -1.45 1.83 9.65
C THR A 25 -2.40 0.85 10.36
N ARG A 26 -1.97 0.23 11.46
CA ARG A 26 -2.81 -0.65 12.28
C ARG A 26 -3.98 0.10 12.89
N ALA A 27 -3.76 1.29 13.45
CA ALA A 27 -4.81 2.10 14.02
C ALA A 27 -5.89 2.46 12.98
N TRP A 28 -5.49 2.77 11.74
CA TRP A 28 -6.45 3.04 10.67
C TRP A 28 -7.25 1.78 10.29
N GLN A 29 -6.59 0.63 10.16
CA GLN A 29 -7.27 -0.62 9.82
C GLN A 29 -8.28 -1.07 10.89
N GLN A 30 -7.99 -0.82 12.17
CA GLN A 30 -8.84 -1.24 13.28
C GLN A 30 -10.01 -0.29 13.55
N ASN A 31 -9.81 1.01 13.34
CA ASN A 31 -10.76 2.04 13.78
C ASN A 31 -11.60 2.66 12.66
N LEU A 32 -11.21 2.48 11.38
CA LEU A 32 -11.94 3.06 10.26
C LEU A 32 -12.65 1.99 9.42
N SER A 33 -13.87 2.30 8.99
CA SER A 33 -14.58 1.46 8.03
C SER A 33 -13.85 1.43 6.69
N LEU A 34 -13.97 0.31 5.97
CA LEU A 34 -13.40 0.15 4.61
C LEU A 34 -13.84 1.27 3.65
N LYS A 35 -15.08 1.77 3.80
CA LYS A 35 -15.60 2.88 2.99
C LYS A 35 -14.85 4.19 3.28
N ASN A 36 -14.55 4.48 4.55
CA ASN A 36 -13.79 5.66 4.94
C ASN A 36 -12.35 5.58 4.45
N LEU A 37 -11.73 4.38 4.51
CA LEU A 37 -10.40 4.15 3.95
C LEU A 37 -10.37 4.36 2.43
N GLN A 38 -11.42 3.94 1.72
CA GLN A 38 -11.54 4.19 0.28
C GLN A 38 -11.73 5.69 -0.03
N GLN A 39 -12.52 6.42 0.76
CA GLN A 39 -12.65 7.87 0.60
C GLN A 39 -11.36 8.62 0.87
N LYS A 40 -10.52 8.12 1.79
CA LYS A 40 -9.16 8.63 2.03
C LYS A 40 -8.17 8.27 0.91
N GLY A 41 -8.56 7.41 -0.04
CA GLY A 41 -7.71 7.04 -1.17
C GLY A 41 -6.64 6.00 -0.87
N VAL A 42 -6.68 5.35 0.30
CA VAL A 42 -5.69 4.37 0.77
C VAL A 42 -6.21 2.92 0.71
N CYS A 43 -7.42 2.72 0.18
CA CYS A 43 -8.02 1.41 0.00
C CYS A 43 -8.89 1.39 -1.27
N LEU A 44 -8.86 0.30 -2.03
CA LEU A 44 -9.73 0.08 -3.18
C LEU A 44 -10.56 -1.18 -2.94
N LEU A 45 -11.88 -1.06 -3.04
CA LEU A 45 -12.81 -2.17 -2.78
C LEU A 45 -13.49 -2.63 -4.07
N LYS A 46 -14.01 -3.86 -4.02
CA LYS A 46 -14.89 -4.45 -5.05
C LYS A 46 -14.27 -4.47 -6.45
N LEU A 47 -12.96 -4.65 -6.54
CA LEU A 47 -12.28 -4.87 -7.80
C LEU A 47 -12.57 -6.27 -8.37
N GLN A 48 -12.26 -6.46 -9.64
CA GLN A 48 -12.22 -7.75 -10.31
C GLN A 48 -10.89 -7.93 -11.05
N ILE A 49 -10.53 -9.18 -11.36
CA ILE A 49 -9.33 -9.48 -12.14
C ILE A 49 -9.63 -9.15 -13.61
N GLY A 50 -8.89 -8.19 -14.17
CA GLY A 50 -8.91 -7.89 -15.60
C GLY A 50 -7.93 -8.75 -16.38
N SER A 51 -6.75 -9.03 -15.82
CA SER A 51 -5.78 -9.97 -16.41
C SER A 51 -4.81 -10.54 -15.38
N GLN A 52 -4.19 -11.66 -15.73
CA GLN A 52 -3.18 -12.33 -14.92
C GLN A 52 -2.07 -12.86 -15.86
N ARG A 53 -0.80 -12.63 -15.51
CA ARG A 53 0.35 -13.10 -16.28
C ARG A 53 1.59 -13.29 -15.41
N THR A 54 2.52 -14.11 -15.85
CA THR A 54 3.85 -14.20 -15.23
C THR A 54 4.69 -12.98 -15.64
N GLY A 55 5.17 -12.24 -14.66
CA GLY A 55 6.05 -11.08 -14.83
C GLY A 55 7.51 -11.42 -14.61
N MET A 56 8.31 -10.35 -14.48
CA MET A 56 9.75 -10.45 -14.25
C MET A 56 10.06 -11.21 -12.96
N HIS A 57 11.15 -11.97 -12.96
CA HIS A 57 11.58 -12.81 -11.84
C HIS A 57 10.55 -13.88 -11.42
N GLY A 58 9.68 -14.32 -12.34
CA GLY A 58 8.65 -15.32 -12.05
C GLY A 58 7.52 -14.82 -11.16
N ARG A 59 7.43 -13.51 -10.90
CA ARG A 59 6.37 -12.93 -10.06
C ARG A 59 5.04 -12.93 -10.80
N LEU A 60 3.95 -13.26 -10.11
CA LEU A 60 2.61 -13.17 -10.67
C LEU A 60 2.15 -11.72 -10.75
N LEU A 61 1.84 -11.23 -11.95
CA LEU A 61 1.22 -9.93 -12.17
C LEU A 61 -0.29 -10.10 -12.35
N VAL A 62 -1.06 -9.47 -11.47
CA VAL A 62 -2.52 -9.42 -11.53
C VAL A 62 -2.94 -7.97 -11.74
N ALA A 63 -3.65 -7.71 -12.84
CA ALA A 63 -4.25 -6.41 -13.08
C ALA A 63 -5.69 -6.42 -12.57
N PHE A 64 -6.00 -5.49 -11.66
CA PHE A 64 -7.34 -5.32 -11.11
C PHE A 64 -8.04 -4.12 -11.76
N GLU A 65 -9.34 -4.27 -12.01
CA GLU A 65 -10.19 -3.22 -12.60
C GLU A 65 -11.50 -3.05 -11.79
N PRO A 66 -12.20 -1.91 -11.90
CA PRO A 66 -13.52 -1.74 -11.31
C PRO A 66 -14.52 -2.79 -11.81
N ARG A 67 -15.37 -3.31 -10.92
CA ARG A 67 -16.49 -4.18 -11.33
C ARG A 67 -17.49 -3.38 -12.15
N LYS A 68 -17.72 -3.81 -13.39
CA LYS A 68 -18.65 -3.19 -14.35
C LYS A 68 -20.09 -3.03 -13.83
N SER A 69 -20.50 -3.86 -12.87
CA SER A 69 -21.84 -3.84 -12.27
C SER A 69 -21.99 -2.89 -11.07
N ILE A 70 -20.92 -2.26 -10.59
CA ILE A 70 -20.91 -1.50 -9.33
C ILE A 70 -20.25 -0.13 -9.55
N GLY A 71 -20.91 0.71 -10.35
CA GLY A 71 -20.55 2.12 -10.52
C GLY A 71 -19.72 2.42 -11.78
N PRO A 72 -19.10 3.61 -11.85
CA PRO A 72 -18.37 4.05 -13.02
C PRO A 72 -17.16 3.14 -13.28
N PRO A 73 -16.73 2.98 -14.55
CA PRO A 73 -15.62 2.10 -14.93
C PRO A 73 -14.24 2.69 -14.59
N VAL A 74 -14.17 3.56 -13.58
CA VAL A 74 -12.96 4.30 -13.18
C VAL A 74 -12.71 4.07 -11.70
N LEU A 75 -11.43 3.94 -11.33
CA LEU A 75 -11.04 3.84 -9.93
C LEU A 75 -11.36 5.15 -9.19
N PRO A 76 -11.79 5.10 -7.92
CA PRO A 76 -11.91 6.32 -7.10
C PRO A 76 -10.54 6.98 -6.95
N SER A 77 -10.52 8.29 -6.74
CA SER A 77 -9.29 9.05 -6.44
C SER A 77 -8.52 8.41 -5.30
N ASN A 78 -7.23 8.17 -5.51
CA ASN A 78 -6.41 7.39 -4.60
C ASN A 78 -4.94 7.81 -4.67
N SER A 79 -4.15 7.36 -3.69
CA SER A 79 -2.72 7.65 -3.57
C SER A 79 -1.84 6.44 -3.92
N PHE A 80 -2.36 5.44 -4.66
CA PHE A 80 -1.56 4.29 -5.08
C PHE A 80 -0.63 4.70 -6.23
N GLY A 81 0.66 4.81 -5.93
CA GLY A 81 1.72 5.01 -6.93
C GLY A 81 2.37 3.69 -7.35
N PRO A 82 3.12 3.66 -8.46
CA PRO A 82 4.02 2.54 -8.73
C PRO A 82 5.07 2.46 -7.62
N GLU A 83 5.29 1.27 -7.05
CA GLU A 83 6.41 1.09 -6.13
C GLU A 83 7.72 1.24 -6.91
N LEU A 84 8.60 2.14 -6.45
CA LEU A 84 10.00 2.13 -6.84
C LEU A 84 10.60 0.85 -6.23
N SER A 85 10.79 -0.16 -7.08
CA SER A 85 11.48 -1.40 -6.72
C SER A 85 12.94 -1.15 -6.34
#